data_AF-A0A9X2MVN9-F1
#
_entry.id   AF-A0A9X2MVN9-F1
#
_cell.length_a   1.000
_cell.length_b   1.000
_cell.length_c   1.000
_cell.angle_alpha   90.00
_cell.angle_beta   90.00
_cell.angle_gamma   90.00
#
_symmetry.space_group_name_H-M   'P 1'
#
loop_
_entity.id
_entity.type
_entity.pdbx_description
1 polymer ?
#
loop_
_entity_poly.entity_id
_entity_poly.type
_entity_poly.pdbx_seq_one_letter_code
_entity_poly.pdbx_strand_id
1 'polypeptide(L)'
;MRIRWTLSASLMAIALLLSSCGAGASGGQVQQMSYKDMKSMVIDILKTEDAQSALQESAEQQSGYSTQSSKLLSVQDQEEVRLAVKDVISAPEYDKVIKKLMTDTRFAGEFAKAVNKENKDIHKELIKDPQYQQELIKTMKNPEMEKLILEVLKSAQYRKEVMSLMQESMQNPLFRLEVLDLLKKAVQEELQPKPDEKVQKQEEQGQQQEQQGQEEEQQGMEEEEQAQEEEQQ
;
A
#
# COMPACT_ATOMS: atom_id res chain seq x y z
N MET A 1 16.75 95.56 33.16
CA MET A 1 15.72 95.77 32.11
C MET A 1 16.11 95.27 30.71
N ARG A 2 17.39 94.98 30.41
CA ARG A 2 17.82 94.54 29.07
C ARG A 2 17.48 93.07 28.72
N ILE A 3 17.37 92.20 29.72
CA ILE A 3 17.05 90.76 29.55
C ILE A 3 15.58 90.46 29.26
N ARG A 4 14.67 91.34 29.70
CA ARG A 4 13.23 91.23 29.37
C ARG A 4 12.93 91.61 27.92
N TRP A 5 13.80 92.45 27.33
CA TRP A 5 13.68 92.90 25.95
C TRP A 5 14.21 91.87 24.94
N THR A 6 15.28 91.14 25.30
CA THR A 6 15.81 90.05 24.47
C THR A 6 14.92 88.81 24.45
N LEU A 7 14.24 88.49 25.56
CA LEU A 7 13.25 87.40 25.63
C LEU A 7 11.98 87.69 24.83
N SER A 8 11.51 88.94 24.80
CA SER A 8 10.36 89.33 23.98
C SER A 8 10.68 89.35 22.48
N ALA A 9 11.92 89.65 22.09
CA ALA A 9 12.37 89.61 20.70
C ALA A 9 12.51 88.18 20.16
N SER A 10 12.95 87.23 20.99
CA SER A 10 13.06 85.82 20.62
C SER A 10 11.69 85.13 20.46
N LEU A 11 10.69 85.52 21.26
CA LEU A 11 9.32 85.00 21.15
C LEU A 11 8.59 85.52 19.90
N MET A 12 8.87 86.76 19.47
CA MET A 12 8.32 87.35 18.25
C MET A 12 8.90 86.72 16.98
N ALA A 13 10.17 86.29 17.00
CA ALA A 13 10.82 85.61 15.89
C ALA A 13 10.25 84.19 15.66
N ILE A 14 9.84 83.50 16.72
CA ILE A 14 9.21 82.17 16.64
C ILE A 14 7.76 82.25 16.12
N ALA A 15 7.03 83.33 16.43
CA ALA A 15 5.68 83.55 15.91
C ALA A 15 5.65 83.86 14.40
N LEU A 16 6.70 84.48 13.86
CA LEU A 16 6.85 84.75 12.43
C LEU A 16 7.14 83.48 11.60
N LEU A 17 7.80 82.48 12.18
CA LEU A 17 8.06 81.20 11.50
C LEU A 17 6.81 80.31 11.41
N LEU A 18 5.84 80.45 12.32
CA LEU A 18 4.60 79.69 12.33
C LEU A 18 3.49 80.28 11.42
N SER A 19 3.61 81.55 11.00
CA SER A 19 2.66 82.19 10.06
C SER A 19 3.08 82.11 8.59
N SER A 20 4.18 81.41 8.27
CA SER A 20 4.64 81.20 6.87
C SER A 20 3.95 80.01 6.19
N CYS A 21 3.09 79.27 6.89
CA CYS A 21 2.26 78.23 6.29
C CYS A 21 0.79 78.70 6.27
N GLY A 22 0.47 79.62 5.36
CA GLY A 22 -0.93 80.03 5.16
C GLY A 22 -1.17 81.38 4.51
N ALA A 23 -0.83 81.53 3.21
CA ALA A 23 -1.58 82.36 2.26
C ALA A 23 -1.12 82.00 0.84
N GLY A 24 -2.02 81.40 0.06
CA GLY A 24 -1.76 81.00 -1.32
C GLY A 24 -1.73 82.17 -2.29
N ALA A 25 -0.88 82.06 -3.31
CA ALA A 25 -1.24 82.25 -4.71
C ALA A 25 -0.03 81.99 -5.62
N SER A 26 0.06 80.78 -6.17
CA SER A 26 0.64 80.56 -7.50
C SER A 26 -0.06 79.34 -8.09
N GLY A 27 -0.82 79.57 -9.16
CA GLY A 27 -1.68 78.60 -9.81
C GLY A 27 -0.93 77.34 -10.28
N GLY A 28 -1.67 76.23 -10.25
CA GLY A 28 -1.24 74.94 -10.79
C GLY A 28 -1.99 73.79 -10.13
N GLN A 29 -3.14 73.43 -10.73
CA GLN A 29 -3.91 72.19 -10.53
C GLN A 29 -3.71 71.42 -9.21
N VAL A 30 -4.58 71.65 -8.22
CA VAL A 30 -4.90 70.62 -7.23
C VAL A 30 -5.77 69.58 -7.92
N GLN A 31 -5.13 68.63 -8.61
CA GLN A 31 -5.78 67.38 -8.95
C GLN A 31 -5.90 66.60 -7.64
N GLN A 32 -7.13 66.27 -7.24
CA GLN A 32 -7.39 65.27 -6.21
C GLN A 32 -6.46 64.08 -6.47
N MET A 33 -5.42 63.94 -5.65
CA MET A 33 -4.54 62.77 -5.72
C MET A 33 -5.43 61.60 -5.34
N SER A 34 -5.73 60.73 -6.31
CA SER A 34 -6.65 59.62 -6.11
C SER A 34 -6.08 58.72 -5.02
N TYR A 35 -6.95 58.16 -4.16
CA TYR A 35 -6.55 57.13 -3.20
C TYR A 35 -5.76 55.99 -3.86
N LYS A 36 -6.02 55.75 -5.15
CA LYS A 36 -5.28 54.80 -5.99
C LYS A 36 -3.83 55.20 -6.21
N ASP A 37 -3.54 56.49 -6.42
CA ASP A 37 -2.19 56.99 -6.65
C ASP A 37 -1.39 57.04 -5.34
N MET A 38 -2.04 57.43 -4.24
CA MET A 38 -1.44 57.36 -2.91
C MET A 38 -1.16 55.92 -2.48
N LYS A 39 -2.09 54.99 -2.75
CA LYS A 39 -1.89 53.56 -2.48
C LYS A 39 -0.73 52.99 -3.30
N SER A 40 -0.63 53.36 -4.58
CA SER A 40 0.45 52.89 -5.45
C SER A 40 1.80 53.41 -4.96
N MET A 41 1.86 54.68 -4.54
CA MET A 41 3.06 55.27 -3.94
C MET A 41 3.47 54.57 -2.63
N VAL A 42 2.52 54.25 -1.75
CA VAL A 42 2.83 53.50 -0.51
C VAL A 42 3.29 52.08 -0.79
N ILE A 43 2.71 51.41 -1.80
CA ILE A 43 3.15 50.09 -2.24
C ILE A 43 4.58 50.15 -2.80
N ASP A 44 4.91 51.20 -3.55
CA ASP A 44 6.26 51.37 -4.08
C ASP A 44 7.27 51.69 -2.98
N ILE A 45 6.90 52.48 -1.95
CA ILE A 45 7.74 52.69 -0.76
C ILE A 45 8.00 51.37 -0.02
N LEU A 46 6.97 50.54 0.18
CA LEU A 46 7.12 49.23 0.85
C LEU A 46 7.94 48.24 0.02
N LYS A 47 8.02 48.42 -1.29
CA LYS A 47 8.83 47.59 -2.19
C LYS A 47 10.29 48.02 -2.26
N THR A 48 10.63 49.25 -1.89
CA THR A 48 12.01 49.76 -1.87
C THR A 48 12.86 48.97 -0.88
N GLU A 49 14.13 48.74 -1.22
CA GLU A 49 15.09 47.99 -0.38
C GLU A 49 15.23 48.59 1.03
N ASP A 50 15.13 49.91 1.18
CA ASP A 50 15.19 50.57 2.50
C ASP A 50 14.00 50.18 3.40
N ALA A 51 12.79 50.04 2.83
CA ALA A 51 11.61 49.64 3.60
C ALA A 51 11.65 48.15 3.94
N GLN A 52 12.14 47.31 3.03
CA GLN A 52 12.38 45.89 3.31
C GLN A 52 13.46 45.71 4.38
N SER A 53 14.54 46.50 4.32
CA SER A 53 15.62 46.47 5.32
C SER A 53 15.14 46.97 6.68
N ALA A 54 14.37 48.05 6.74
CA ALA A 54 13.79 48.54 8.00
C ALA A 54 12.76 47.55 8.60
N LEU A 55 12.00 46.85 7.75
CA LEU A 55 11.11 45.77 8.19
C LEU A 55 11.89 44.53 8.67
N GLN A 56 13.03 44.23 8.05
CA GLN A 56 13.90 43.13 8.47
C GLN A 56 14.60 43.46 9.79
N GLU A 57 15.16 44.67 9.94
CA GLU A 57 15.77 45.12 11.19
C GLU A 57 14.75 45.14 12.35
N SER A 58 13.54 45.65 12.10
CA SER A 58 12.47 45.62 13.10
C SER A 58 11.96 44.21 13.39
N ALA A 59 11.88 43.32 12.40
CA ALA A 59 11.54 41.91 12.61
C ALA A 59 12.63 41.16 13.38
N GLU A 60 13.92 41.46 13.16
CA GLU A 60 15.05 40.92 13.94
C GLU A 60 15.01 41.44 15.39
N GLN A 61 14.59 42.69 15.60
CA GLN A 61 14.39 43.29 16.92
C GLN A 61 13.17 42.73 17.65
N GLN A 62 12.10 42.36 16.93
CA GLN A 62 10.85 41.85 17.49
C GLN A 62 10.82 40.32 17.61
N SER A 63 11.61 39.61 16.82
CA SER A 63 11.79 38.15 16.90
C SER A 63 12.81 37.71 17.95
N GLY A 64 13.47 38.65 18.66
CA GLY A 64 14.46 38.35 19.69
C GLY A 64 15.73 37.66 19.16
N TYR A 65 15.85 37.50 17.85
CA TYR A 65 16.99 36.88 17.18
C TYR A 65 18.10 37.91 16.94
N SER A 66 18.53 38.56 18.02
CA SER A 66 19.85 39.18 18.04
C SER A 66 20.89 38.07 18.20
N THR A 67 21.96 38.13 17.42
CA THR A 67 23.17 37.27 17.50
C THR A 67 23.84 37.26 18.89
N GLN A 68 23.33 37.99 19.89
CA GLN A 68 23.69 37.89 21.31
C GLN A 68 22.70 37.11 22.20
N SER A 69 21.55 36.70 21.69
CA SER A 69 20.48 35.95 22.40
C SER A 69 20.65 34.43 22.33
N SER A 70 21.84 33.93 22.01
CA SER A 70 22.23 32.54 22.26
C SER A 70 22.56 32.28 23.74
N LYS A 71 22.41 33.29 24.61
CA LYS A 71 22.38 33.11 26.05
C LYS A 71 21.05 32.51 26.48
N LEU A 72 21.06 31.18 26.57
CA LEU A 72 20.33 30.36 27.56
C LEU A 72 18.92 30.89 27.86
N LEU A 73 17.91 30.36 27.14
CA LEU A 73 16.51 30.38 27.57
C LEU A 73 16.47 30.19 29.10
N SER A 74 15.81 31.11 29.82
CA SER A 74 15.66 30.97 31.27
C SER A 74 15.00 29.62 31.57
N VAL A 75 15.24 29.05 32.76
CA VAL A 75 14.62 27.77 33.15
C VAL A 75 13.08 27.83 33.03
N GLN A 76 12.49 29.01 33.27
CA GLN A 76 11.06 29.24 33.02
C GLN A 76 10.70 29.14 31.54
N ASP A 77 11.45 29.76 30.64
CA ASP A 77 11.17 29.76 29.20
C ASP A 77 11.33 28.34 28.61
N GLN A 78 12.25 27.54 29.14
CA GLN A 78 12.41 26.14 28.73
C GLN A 78 11.21 25.28 29.12
N GLU A 79 10.65 25.49 30.31
CA GLU A 79 9.44 24.78 30.75
C GLU A 79 8.21 25.23 29.96
N GLU A 80 8.07 26.52 29.65
CA GLU A 80 6.98 27.01 28.80
C GLU A 80 7.06 26.43 27.38
N VAL A 81 8.26 26.41 26.77
CA VAL A 81 8.49 25.77 25.47
C VAL A 81 8.18 24.26 25.53
N ARG A 82 8.59 23.56 26.59
CA ARG A 82 8.30 22.13 26.76
C ARG A 82 6.80 21.86 26.86
N LEU A 83 6.06 22.69 27.60
CA LEU A 83 4.61 22.58 27.72
C LEU A 83 3.92 22.84 26.38
N ALA A 84 4.32 23.90 25.67
CA ALA A 84 3.79 24.19 24.34
C ALA A 84 4.05 23.05 23.34
N VAL A 85 5.25 22.48 23.34
CA VAL A 85 5.59 21.31 22.50
C VAL A 85 4.74 20.11 22.90
N LYS A 86 4.61 19.82 24.20
CA LYS A 86 3.76 18.73 24.69
C LYS A 86 2.32 18.90 24.24
N ASP A 87 1.77 20.09 24.36
CA ASP A 87 0.39 20.39 23.99
C ASP A 87 0.19 20.22 22.48
N VAL A 88 1.14 20.67 21.67
CA VAL A 88 1.08 20.51 20.20
C VAL A 88 1.17 19.03 19.80
N ILE A 89 2.11 18.26 20.36
CA ILE A 89 2.28 16.84 19.96
C ILE A 89 1.19 15.92 20.54
N SER A 90 0.56 16.32 21.64
CA SER A 90 -0.52 15.55 22.28
C SER A 90 -1.91 15.98 21.80
N ALA A 91 -2.01 17.06 21.03
CA ALA A 91 -3.26 17.54 20.48
C ALA A 91 -3.84 16.51 19.48
N PRO A 92 -5.15 16.26 19.50
CA PRO A 92 -5.80 15.33 18.57
C PRO A 92 -5.65 15.75 17.10
N GLU A 93 -5.43 17.04 16.83
CA GLU A 93 -5.17 17.58 15.50
C GLU A 93 -3.79 17.17 14.96
N TYR A 94 -2.83 16.83 15.83
CA TYR A 94 -1.47 16.49 15.42
C TYR A 94 -1.41 15.19 14.60
N ASP A 95 -2.37 14.28 14.78
CA ASP A 95 -2.53 13.08 13.95
C ASP A 95 -2.63 13.43 12.44
N LYS A 96 -3.33 14.52 12.10
CA LYS A 96 -3.44 14.97 10.70
C LYS A 96 -2.12 15.53 10.18
N VAL A 97 -1.39 16.24 11.05
CA VAL A 97 -0.09 16.83 10.72
C VAL A 97 0.95 15.73 10.49
N ILE A 98 1.04 14.76 11.40
CA ILE A 98 2.01 13.66 11.27
C ILE A 98 1.68 12.76 10.07
N LYS A 99 0.40 12.49 9.78
CA LYS A 99 0.00 11.75 8.56
C LYS A 99 0.44 12.48 7.30
N LYS A 100 0.22 13.79 7.21
CA LYS A 100 0.67 14.60 6.07
C LYS A 100 2.20 14.61 5.96
N LEU A 101 2.90 14.69 7.09
CA LEU A 101 4.36 14.71 7.14
C LEU A 101 4.96 13.36 6.70
N MET A 102 4.37 12.24 7.13
CA MET A 102 4.78 10.88 6.73
C MET A 102 4.56 10.60 5.25
N THR A 103 3.69 11.35 4.57
CA THR A 103 3.54 11.26 3.10
C THR A 103 4.56 12.10 2.31
N ASP A 104 5.29 13.02 2.95
CA ASP A 104 6.40 13.73 2.29
C ASP A 104 7.61 12.77 2.18
N THR A 105 8.06 12.52 0.96
CA THR A 105 9.13 11.56 0.65
C THR A 105 10.47 11.94 1.28
N ARG A 106 10.75 13.22 1.49
CA ARG A 106 11.99 13.67 2.13
C ARG A 106 11.97 13.36 3.62
N PHE A 107 10.84 13.68 4.27
CA PHE A 107 10.66 13.35 5.68
C PHE A 107 10.62 11.83 5.89
N ALA A 108 9.82 11.11 5.11
CA ALA A 108 9.73 9.65 5.19
C ALA A 108 11.07 8.98 4.94
N GLY A 109 11.87 9.48 3.99
CA GLY A 109 13.21 8.98 3.70
C GLY A 109 14.19 9.15 4.87
N GLU A 110 14.27 10.35 5.44
CA GLU A 110 15.15 10.61 6.58
C GLU A 110 14.66 9.92 7.86
N PHE A 111 13.34 9.90 8.09
CA PHE A 111 12.74 9.14 9.18
C PHE A 111 13.04 7.65 9.08
N ALA A 112 12.81 7.05 7.90
CA ALA A 112 13.11 5.64 7.65
C ALA A 112 14.59 5.32 7.87
N LYS A 113 15.52 6.20 7.46
CA LYS A 113 16.96 6.04 7.74
C LYS A 113 17.25 6.07 9.24
N ALA A 114 16.66 7.02 9.96
CA ALA A 114 16.88 7.22 11.38
C ALA A 114 16.40 6.02 12.21
N VAL A 115 15.25 5.42 11.86
CA VAL A 115 14.66 4.28 12.59
C VAL A 115 15.06 2.90 12.03
N ASN A 116 15.82 2.84 10.93
CA ASN A 116 16.09 1.57 10.23
C ASN A 116 16.78 0.54 11.12
N LYS A 117 17.69 1.00 11.98
CA LYS A 117 18.48 0.12 12.85
C LYS A 117 17.56 -0.55 13.88
N GLU A 118 16.78 0.25 14.59
CA GLU A 118 15.82 -0.20 15.60
C GLU A 118 14.73 -1.05 14.94
N ASN A 119 14.25 -0.66 13.75
CA ASN A 119 13.26 -1.44 13.02
C ASN A 119 13.77 -2.84 12.62
N LYS A 120 15.03 -2.96 12.22
CA LYS A 120 15.66 -4.27 11.97
C LYS A 120 15.73 -5.12 13.22
N ASP A 121 16.05 -4.52 14.35
CA ASP A 121 16.16 -5.26 15.60
C ASP A 121 14.78 -5.69 16.12
N ILE A 122 13.76 -4.82 16.01
CA ILE A 122 12.35 -5.18 16.24
C ILE A 122 11.95 -6.37 15.37
N HIS A 123 12.23 -6.35 14.06
CA HIS A 123 11.87 -7.48 13.19
C HIS A 123 12.59 -8.78 13.57
N LYS A 124 13.87 -8.72 13.98
CA LYS A 124 14.61 -9.90 14.47
C LYS A 124 14.02 -10.45 15.76
N GLU A 125 13.57 -9.59 16.66
CA GLU A 125 12.94 -9.99 17.91
C GLU A 125 11.54 -10.56 17.67
N LEU A 126 10.73 -9.90 16.84
CA LEU A 126 9.41 -10.39 16.44
C LEU A 126 9.47 -11.77 15.80
N ILE A 127 10.45 -12.04 14.92
CA ILE A 127 10.59 -13.38 14.31
C ILE A 127 10.86 -14.46 15.36
N LYS A 128 11.41 -14.13 16.53
CA LYS A 128 11.60 -15.08 17.64
C LYS A 128 10.36 -15.24 18.51
N ASP A 129 9.39 -14.34 18.40
CA ASP A 129 8.17 -14.36 19.18
C ASP A 129 7.20 -15.45 18.64
N PRO A 130 6.67 -16.35 19.50
CA PRO A 130 5.77 -17.42 19.08
C PRO A 130 4.46 -16.93 18.44
N GLN A 131 3.89 -15.82 18.92
CA GLN A 131 2.63 -15.29 18.37
C GLN A 131 2.86 -14.72 16.98
N TYR A 132 3.93 -13.95 16.80
CA TYR A 132 4.30 -13.41 15.49
C TYR A 132 4.63 -14.53 14.49
N GLN A 133 5.32 -15.59 14.92
CA GLN A 133 5.57 -16.77 14.07
C GLN A 133 4.27 -17.44 13.61
N GLN A 134 3.28 -17.58 14.50
CA GLN A 134 1.99 -18.17 14.13
C GLN A 134 1.26 -17.32 13.08
N GLU A 135 1.25 -16.00 13.25
CA GLU A 135 0.65 -15.07 12.29
C GLU A 135 1.41 -15.07 10.95
N LEU A 136 2.74 -15.15 10.99
CA LEU A 136 3.58 -15.26 9.80
C LEU A 136 3.29 -16.56 9.03
N ILE A 137 3.23 -17.70 9.72
CA ILE A 137 2.87 -19.00 9.11
C ILE A 137 1.46 -18.93 8.51
N LYS A 138 0.50 -18.32 9.22
CA LYS A 138 -0.86 -18.14 8.71
C LYS A 138 -0.87 -17.30 7.43
N THR A 139 -0.05 -16.25 7.38
CA THR A 139 0.11 -15.39 6.20
C THR A 139 0.76 -16.14 5.03
N MET A 140 1.73 -17.02 5.32
CA MET A 140 2.39 -17.86 4.33
C MET A 140 1.48 -18.99 3.79
N LYS A 141 0.44 -19.40 4.51
CA LYS A 141 -0.55 -20.40 4.03
C LYS A 141 -1.55 -19.79 3.06
N ASN A 142 -1.05 -19.19 1.98
CA ASN A 142 -1.85 -18.63 0.90
C ASN A 142 -1.68 -19.44 -0.40
N PRO A 143 -2.62 -19.34 -1.36
CA PRO A 143 -2.56 -20.11 -2.61
C PRO A 143 -1.30 -19.87 -3.46
N GLU A 144 -0.73 -18.67 -3.40
CA GLU A 144 0.51 -18.35 -4.14
C GLU A 144 1.70 -19.10 -3.55
N MET A 145 1.75 -19.24 -2.22
CA MET A 145 2.77 -20.05 -1.57
C MET A 145 2.60 -21.54 -1.87
N GLU A 146 1.37 -22.03 -1.91
CA GLU A 146 1.10 -23.42 -2.31
C GLU A 146 1.62 -23.70 -3.74
N LYS A 147 1.38 -22.79 -4.69
CA LYS A 147 1.92 -22.92 -6.07
C LYS A 147 3.45 -22.97 -6.07
N LEU A 148 4.11 -22.08 -5.34
CA LEU A 148 5.57 -22.05 -5.25
C LEU A 148 6.12 -23.33 -4.62
N ILE A 149 5.47 -23.86 -3.57
CA ILE A 149 5.83 -25.14 -2.98
C ILE A 149 5.66 -26.27 -4.01
N LEU A 150 4.54 -26.32 -4.73
CA LEU A 150 4.31 -27.32 -5.78
C LEU A 150 5.32 -27.22 -6.93
N GLU A 151 5.76 -26.02 -7.29
CA GLU A 151 6.81 -25.81 -8.28
C GLU A 151 8.14 -26.41 -7.80
N VAL A 152 8.51 -26.16 -6.55
CA VAL A 152 9.71 -26.76 -5.92
C VAL A 152 9.60 -28.28 -5.87
N LEU A 153 8.46 -28.85 -5.49
CA LEU A 153 8.23 -30.29 -5.48
C LEU A 153 8.28 -30.92 -6.87
N LYS A 154 7.89 -30.18 -7.92
CA LYS A 154 7.97 -30.64 -9.31
C LYS A 154 9.35 -30.43 -9.93
N SER A 155 10.23 -29.67 -9.26
CA SER A 155 11.56 -29.32 -9.77
C SER A 155 12.42 -30.56 -10.03
N ALA A 156 13.34 -30.44 -10.98
CA ALA A 156 14.24 -31.53 -11.33
C ALA A 156 15.16 -31.93 -10.15
N GLN A 157 15.50 -31.00 -9.26
CA GLN A 157 16.29 -31.29 -8.07
C GLN A 157 15.51 -32.14 -7.08
N TYR A 158 14.27 -31.75 -6.76
CA TYR A 158 13.44 -32.54 -5.83
C TYR A 158 13.11 -33.93 -6.40
N ARG A 159 12.90 -34.05 -7.72
CA ARG A 159 12.72 -35.37 -8.36
C ARG A 159 13.93 -36.29 -8.17
N LYS A 160 15.16 -35.78 -8.20
CA LYS A 160 16.37 -36.60 -7.96
C LYS A 160 16.40 -37.13 -6.52
N GLU A 161 16.09 -36.28 -5.55
CA GLU A 161 15.97 -36.69 -4.14
C GLU A 161 14.89 -37.75 -3.97
N VAL A 162 13.72 -37.55 -4.58
CA VAL A 162 12.62 -38.54 -4.56
C VAL A 162 13.03 -39.85 -5.22
N MET A 163 13.75 -39.81 -6.34
CA MET A 163 14.26 -41.02 -7.01
C MET A 163 15.28 -41.76 -6.12
N SER A 164 16.19 -41.04 -5.46
CA SER A 164 17.13 -41.65 -4.50
C SER A 164 16.39 -42.29 -3.33
N LEU A 165 15.43 -41.57 -2.75
CA LEU A 165 14.59 -42.08 -1.66
C LEU A 165 13.78 -43.32 -2.09
N MET A 166 13.24 -43.35 -3.31
CA MET A 166 12.59 -44.54 -3.85
C MET A 166 13.57 -45.71 -4.03
N GLN A 167 14.79 -45.46 -4.50
CA GLN A 167 15.82 -46.49 -4.64
C GLN A 167 16.23 -47.06 -3.27
N GLU A 168 16.35 -46.22 -2.25
CA GLU A 168 16.60 -46.63 -0.87
C GLU A 168 15.41 -47.41 -0.29
N SER A 169 14.19 -46.94 -0.56
CA SER A 169 12.95 -47.62 -0.13
C SER A 169 12.82 -49.01 -0.75
N MET A 170 13.19 -49.19 -2.03
CA MET A 170 13.24 -50.50 -2.70
C MET A 170 14.33 -51.43 -2.12
N GLN A 171 15.31 -50.89 -1.41
CA GLN A 171 16.30 -51.70 -0.70
C GLN A 171 15.80 -52.16 0.67
N ASN A 172 14.72 -51.56 1.19
CA ASN A 172 14.11 -51.96 2.45
C ASN A 172 13.59 -53.42 2.35
N PRO A 173 14.02 -54.33 3.23
CA PRO A 173 13.58 -55.73 3.22
C PRO A 173 12.06 -55.91 3.29
N LEU A 174 11.35 -55.05 4.05
CA LEU A 174 9.89 -55.13 4.14
C LEU A 174 9.24 -54.80 2.79
N PHE A 175 9.70 -53.74 2.13
CA PHE A 175 9.21 -53.36 0.81
C PHE A 175 9.50 -54.44 -0.24
N ARG A 176 10.70 -55.04 -0.21
CA ARG A 176 11.04 -56.16 -1.10
C ARG A 176 10.14 -57.36 -0.89
N LEU A 177 9.85 -57.73 0.36
CA LEU A 177 8.96 -58.84 0.66
C LEU A 177 7.54 -58.59 0.16
N GLU A 178 7.03 -57.38 0.31
CA GLU A 178 5.71 -56.99 -0.16
C GLU A 178 5.62 -56.97 -1.69
N VAL A 179 6.65 -56.45 -2.37
CA VAL A 179 6.75 -56.52 -3.84
C VAL A 179 6.85 -57.98 -4.32
N LEU A 180 7.62 -58.83 -3.63
CA LEU A 180 7.71 -60.25 -3.96
C LEU A 180 6.39 -61.00 -3.72
N ASP A 181 5.63 -60.64 -2.68
CA ASP A 181 4.30 -61.21 -2.43
C ASP A 181 3.29 -60.79 -3.50
N LEU A 182 3.30 -59.51 -3.88
CA LEU A 182 2.52 -58.98 -5.01
C LEU A 182 2.87 -59.69 -6.33
N LEU A 183 4.16 -59.87 -6.63
CA LEU A 183 4.60 -60.60 -7.82
C LEU A 183 4.16 -62.07 -7.79
N LYS A 184 4.23 -62.73 -6.63
CA LYS A 184 3.73 -64.10 -6.47
C LYS A 184 2.23 -64.19 -6.73
N LYS A 185 1.44 -63.26 -6.20
CA LYS A 185 -0.02 -63.20 -6.43
C LYS A 185 -0.34 -62.97 -7.91
N ALA A 186 0.30 -61.98 -8.55
CA ALA A 186 0.09 -61.72 -9.98
C ALA A 186 0.47 -62.93 -10.85
N VAL A 187 1.58 -63.60 -10.55
CA VAL A 187 1.98 -64.83 -11.25
C VAL A 187 1.01 -65.98 -10.97
N GLN A 188 0.47 -66.11 -9.75
CA GLN A 188 -0.55 -67.10 -9.44
C GLN A 188 -1.88 -66.81 -10.13
N GLU A 189 -2.26 -65.56 -10.36
CA GLU A 189 -3.45 -65.17 -11.12
C GLU A 189 -3.28 -65.45 -12.62
N GLU A 190 -2.10 -65.22 -13.18
CA GLU A 190 -1.78 -65.50 -14.60
C GLU A 190 -1.53 -66.99 -14.88
N LEU A 191 -0.99 -67.74 -13.91
CA LEU A 191 -0.74 -69.19 -14.03
C LEU A 191 -1.94 -70.05 -13.60
N GLN A 192 -2.89 -69.49 -12.85
CA GLN A 192 -4.19 -70.11 -12.75
C GLN A 192 -4.82 -70.04 -14.13
N PRO A 193 -5.08 -71.18 -14.81
CA PRO A 193 -5.92 -71.12 -15.99
C PRO A 193 -7.23 -70.51 -15.52
N LYS A 194 -7.61 -69.35 -16.06
CA LYS A 194 -8.99 -68.88 -15.94
C LYS A 194 -9.87 -70.09 -16.29
N PRO A 195 -10.62 -70.67 -15.34
CA PRO A 195 -11.72 -71.51 -15.71
C PRO A 195 -12.64 -70.56 -16.48
N ASP A 196 -12.96 -70.91 -17.72
CA ASP A 196 -13.85 -70.16 -18.62
C ASP A 196 -13.24 -69.16 -19.62
N GLU A 197 -12.12 -69.50 -20.28
CA GLU A 197 -11.82 -68.95 -21.61
C GLU A 197 -11.67 -70.03 -22.71
N LYS A 198 -12.29 -71.21 -22.50
CA LYS A 198 -12.43 -72.27 -23.53
C LYS A 198 -13.80 -72.98 -23.54
N VAL A 199 -14.90 -72.31 -23.22
CA VAL A 199 -16.27 -72.79 -23.58
C VAL A 199 -17.23 -71.60 -23.87
N GLN A 200 -16.79 -70.55 -24.57
CA GLN A 200 -17.70 -69.49 -25.07
C GLN A 200 -17.41 -69.10 -26.53
N LYS A 201 -17.01 -70.06 -27.37
CA LYS A 201 -16.98 -69.86 -28.83
C LYS A 201 -17.82 -70.86 -29.62
N GLN A 202 -18.65 -71.65 -28.94
CA GLN A 202 -19.53 -72.62 -29.59
C GLN A 202 -21.00 -72.53 -29.17
N GLU A 203 -21.38 -71.61 -28.27
CA GLU A 203 -22.79 -71.37 -27.92
C GLU A 203 -23.36 -70.04 -28.46
N GLU A 204 -22.52 -69.09 -28.91
CA GLU A 204 -22.99 -67.84 -29.55
C GLU A 204 -23.40 -67.99 -31.02
N GLN A 205 -23.18 -69.14 -31.66
CA GLN A 205 -23.71 -69.41 -33.01
C GLN A 205 -25.03 -70.19 -33.04
N GLY A 206 -25.53 -70.65 -31.88
CA GLY A 206 -26.82 -71.35 -31.78
C GLY A 206 -28.00 -70.41 -31.50
N GLN A 207 -27.79 -69.31 -30.78
CA GLN A 207 -28.88 -68.45 -30.30
C GLN A 207 -29.23 -67.28 -31.24
N GLN A 208 -28.40 -66.96 -32.24
CA GLN A 208 -28.77 -65.98 -33.27
C GLN A 208 -29.68 -66.55 -34.37
N GLN A 209 -29.80 -67.88 -34.49
CA GLN A 209 -30.64 -68.51 -35.50
C GLN A 209 -32.08 -68.78 -35.02
N GLU A 210 -32.31 -68.86 -33.71
CA GLU A 210 -33.67 -69.00 -33.15
C GLU A 210 -34.39 -67.65 -32.96
N GLN A 211 -33.66 -66.54 -32.83
CA GLN A 211 -34.27 -65.19 -32.74
C GLN A 211 -34.67 -64.61 -34.10
N GLN A 212 -33.94 -64.91 -35.18
CA GLN A 212 -34.35 -64.51 -36.53
C GLN A 212 -35.52 -65.33 -37.08
N GLY A 213 -35.66 -66.60 -36.67
CA GLY A 213 -36.80 -67.44 -37.07
C GLY A 213 -38.13 -67.00 -36.43
N GLN A 214 -38.10 -66.50 -35.19
CA GLN A 214 -39.31 -66.05 -34.50
C GLN A 214 -39.78 -64.64 -34.94
N GLU A 215 -38.87 -63.76 -35.38
CA GLU A 215 -39.25 -62.45 -35.95
C GLU A 215 -39.81 -62.59 -37.38
N GLU A 216 -39.32 -63.53 -38.20
CA GLU A 216 -39.89 -63.81 -39.53
C GLU A 216 -41.24 -64.54 -39.45
N GLU A 217 -41.46 -65.45 -38.48
CA GLU A 217 -42.79 -66.07 -38.28
C GLU A 217 -43.84 -65.08 -37.73
N GLN A 218 -43.45 -64.09 -36.92
CA GLN A 218 -44.38 -63.06 -36.44
C GLN A 218 -44.76 -62.06 -37.53
N GLN A 219 -43.82 -61.64 -38.39
CA GLN A 219 -44.12 -60.75 -39.51
C GLN A 219 -44.94 -61.44 -40.61
N GLY A 220 -44.73 -62.74 -40.84
CA GLY A 220 -45.54 -63.52 -41.77
C GLY A 220 -47.00 -63.68 -41.32
N MET A 221 -47.25 -63.86 -40.03
CA MET A 221 -48.62 -63.95 -39.49
C MET A 221 -49.35 -62.61 -39.50
N GLU A 222 -48.66 -61.48 -39.28
CA GLU A 222 -49.26 -60.15 -39.36
C GLU A 222 -49.58 -59.73 -40.82
N GLU A 223 -48.77 -60.13 -41.81
CA GLU A 223 -49.08 -59.91 -43.24
C GLU A 223 -50.22 -60.82 -43.73
N GLU A 224 -50.32 -62.07 -43.27
CA GLU A 224 -51.42 -62.98 -43.65
C GLU A 224 -52.76 -62.53 -43.04
N GLU A 225 -52.75 -61.98 -41.82
CA GLU A 225 -53.96 -61.46 -41.16
C GLU A 225 -54.46 -60.16 -41.84
N GLN A 226 -53.54 -59.29 -42.28
CA GLN A 226 -53.90 -58.09 -43.05
C GLN A 226 -54.41 -58.41 -44.47
N ALA A 227 -53.84 -59.41 -45.14
CA ALA A 227 -54.31 -59.84 -46.46
C ALA A 227 -55.71 -60.47 -46.41
N GLN A 228 -56.05 -61.19 -45.33
CA GLN A 228 -57.38 -61.78 -45.14
C GLN A 228 -58.47 -60.75 -44.78
N GLU A 229 -58.10 -59.62 -44.15
CA GLU A 229 -59.03 -58.51 -43.92
C GLU A 229 -59.32 -57.69 -45.18
N GLU A 230 -58.37 -57.56 -46.11
CA GLU A 230 -58.61 -56.88 -47.41
C GLU A 230 -59.46 -57.72 -48.39
N GLU A 231 -59.44 -59.05 -48.30
CA GLU A 231 -60.23 -59.92 -49.20
C GLU A 231 -61.71 -60.09 -48.77
N GLN A 232 -62.10 -59.57 -47.60
CA GLN A 232 -63.48 -59.60 -47.08
C GLN A 232 -64.23 -58.25 -47.19
N GLN A 233 -63.66 -57.26 -47.90
CA GLN A 233 -64.34 -56.01 -48.30
C GLN A 233 -64.57 -55.95 -49.82
#